data_AF-A0A3B1DQT8-F1
#
_entry.id   AF-A0A3B1DQT8-F1
#
_cell.length_a   1.000
_cell.length_b   1.000
_cell.length_c   1.000
_cell.angle_alpha   90.00
_cell.angle_beta   90.00
_cell.angle_gamma   90.00
#
_symmetry.space_group_name_H-M   'P 1'
#
loop_
_entity.id
_entity.type
_entity.pdbx_description
1 polymer ?
#
loop_
_entity_poly.entity_id
_entity_poly.type
_entity_poly.pdbx_seq_one_letter_code
_entity_poly.pdbx_strand_id
1 'polypeptide(L)'
;MRKRDRTGLAMAPLFLRLVLALTFIWAGLGKFLDRFEVQGQQAAILANYGVIPNPNTSLAPPSEAAPSEDPATGPENAAEGESIPDPIETPEGTADDTPSTESGGQAARQPPIQPGGRAFQPATTGEQTFQPAAVHFVSWQNGEQPTQPQFLATAADFPESVSVRGYAGLVLLLHKAINPGLSDEDSSPLMPLWPDIDPDTDYDHWPRYAALAAALTELLAGLLLAVGLLTRLSALSLAGVMLVAIWLTTIGPDIQAGTAILGFLPDHPAFDTDAWAKPLWQLSLFCSAMALFFVGPGTLSLDRLLLGGPPKPAPAKPGPKPQGKK
;
A
#
# COMPACT_ATOMS: atom_id res chain seq x y z
N MET A 1 27.49 7.68 -38.08
CA MET A 1 26.16 8.06 -37.56
C MET A 1 25.95 9.55 -37.79
N ARG A 2 24.85 9.98 -38.40
CA ARG A 2 24.58 11.40 -38.64
C ARG A 2 24.24 12.07 -37.30
N LYS A 3 24.47 13.39 -37.18
CA LYS A 3 24.14 14.15 -35.95
C LYS A 3 22.67 13.96 -35.53
N ARG A 4 21.77 13.87 -36.52
CA ARG A 4 20.32 13.66 -36.32
C ARG A 4 20.02 12.33 -35.64
N ASP A 5 20.63 11.25 -36.09
CA ASP A 5 20.48 9.91 -35.51
C ASP A 5 20.93 9.88 -34.05
N ARG A 6 22.03 10.59 -33.74
CA ARG A 6 22.56 10.70 -32.38
C ARG A 6 21.61 11.46 -31.46
N THR A 7 21.00 12.54 -31.94
CA THR A 7 20.00 13.30 -31.18
C THR A 7 18.74 12.47 -30.96
N GLY A 8 18.24 11.78 -31.99
CA GLY A 8 17.05 10.93 -31.87
C GLY A 8 17.21 9.84 -30.81
N LEU A 9 18.35 9.13 -30.84
CA LEU A 9 18.67 8.10 -29.86
C LEU A 9 18.87 8.64 -28.43
N ALA A 10 19.20 9.93 -28.28
CA ALA A 10 19.34 10.58 -26.98
C ALA A 10 18.02 11.09 -26.40
N MET A 11 17.02 11.41 -27.25
CA MET A 11 15.74 11.97 -26.82
C MET A 11 14.81 10.91 -26.23
N ALA A 12 14.76 9.70 -26.80
CA ALA A 12 13.90 8.63 -26.31
C ALA A 12 14.07 8.32 -24.80
N PRO A 13 15.28 8.07 -24.27
CA PRO A 13 15.45 7.84 -22.83
C PRO A 13 15.22 9.11 -21.98
N LEU A 14 15.32 10.31 -22.55
CA LEU A 14 14.96 11.54 -21.83
C LEU A 14 13.44 11.61 -21.60
N PHE A 15 12.63 11.43 -22.65
CA PHE A 15 11.18 11.45 -22.52
C PHE A 15 10.68 10.34 -21.60
N LEU A 16 11.23 9.12 -21.75
CA LEU A 16 10.85 7.99 -20.91
C LEU A 16 11.14 8.26 -19.42
N ARG A 17 12.29 8.87 -19.10
CA ARG A 17 12.60 9.32 -17.74
C ARG A 17 11.61 10.33 -17.22
N LEU A 18 11.29 11.37 -18.00
CA LEU A 18 10.40 12.43 -17.55
C LEU A 18 8.99 11.93 -17.29
N VAL A 19 8.48 11.05 -18.17
CA VAL A 19 7.16 10.43 -17.99
C VAL A 19 7.14 9.57 -16.72
N LEU A 20 8.09 8.63 -16.56
CA LEU A 20 8.16 7.79 -15.37
C LEU A 20 8.36 8.62 -14.10
N ALA A 21 9.28 9.58 -14.13
CA ALA A 21 9.53 10.46 -12.99
C ALA A 21 8.27 11.21 -12.57
N LEU A 22 7.56 11.83 -13.50
CA LEU A 22 6.33 12.55 -13.20
C LEU A 22 5.27 11.61 -12.61
N THR A 23 5.06 10.44 -13.23
CA THR A 23 4.09 9.44 -12.76
C THR A 23 4.39 8.99 -11.33
N PHE A 24 5.65 8.65 -11.03
CA PHE A 24 6.02 8.09 -9.73
C PHE A 24 6.22 9.14 -8.64
N ILE A 25 6.65 10.36 -8.97
CA ILE A 25 6.62 11.48 -8.03
C ILE A 25 5.18 11.77 -7.63
N TRP A 26 4.27 11.83 -8.60
CA TRP A 26 2.85 12.09 -8.32
C TRP A 26 2.23 10.96 -7.49
N ALA A 27 2.44 9.70 -7.89
CA ALA A 27 1.92 8.54 -7.17
C ALA A 27 2.51 8.39 -5.76
N GLY A 28 3.81 8.63 -5.60
CA GLY A 28 4.49 8.59 -4.31
C GLY A 28 4.04 9.72 -3.38
N LEU A 29 3.89 10.95 -3.91
CA LEU A 29 3.41 12.10 -3.14
C LEU A 29 1.96 11.91 -2.68
N GLY A 30 1.09 11.37 -3.54
CA GLY A 30 -0.30 11.03 -3.18
C GLY A 30 -0.37 10.11 -1.95
N LYS A 31 0.53 9.13 -1.81
CA LYS A 31 0.55 8.23 -0.64
C LYS A 31 0.83 8.94 0.70
N PHE A 32 1.46 10.11 0.67
CA PHE A 32 1.78 10.90 1.87
C PHE A 32 0.79 12.05 2.10
N LEU A 33 0.30 12.67 1.02
CA LEU A 33 -0.59 13.82 1.09
C LEU A 33 -2.07 13.44 1.16
N ASP A 34 -2.47 12.42 0.41
CA ASP A 34 -3.86 11.98 0.40
C ASP A 34 -4.21 11.36 1.74
N ARG A 35 -5.42 11.68 2.19
CA ARG A 35 -6.02 11.09 3.38
C ARG A 35 -7.34 10.45 3.00
N PHE A 36 -7.65 9.35 3.65
CA PHE A 36 -8.94 8.69 3.55
C PHE A 36 -9.38 8.25 4.93
N GLU A 37 -10.69 8.04 5.10
CA GLU A 37 -11.28 7.64 6.36
C GLU A 37 -11.40 6.12 6.41
N VAL A 38 -11.07 5.56 7.58
CA VAL A 38 -11.22 4.14 7.90
C VAL A 38 -12.00 4.02 9.21
N GLN A 39 -12.78 2.96 9.36
CA GLN A 39 -13.60 2.71 10.55
C GLN A 39 -13.61 1.21 10.84
N GLY A 40 -13.99 0.83 12.06
CA GLY A 40 -14.24 -0.56 12.44
C GLY A 40 -13.03 -1.47 12.19
N GLN A 41 -13.24 -2.55 11.44
CA GLN A 41 -12.22 -3.58 11.24
C GLN A 41 -10.95 -3.05 10.54
N GLN A 42 -11.09 -2.12 9.59
CA GLN A 42 -9.91 -1.56 8.90
C GLN A 42 -9.06 -0.70 9.83
N ALA A 43 -9.70 0.09 10.69
CA ALA A 43 -8.99 0.88 11.69
C ALA A 43 -8.31 -0.03 12.72
N ALA A 44 -8.99 -1.09 13.17
CA ALA A 44 -8.43 -2.10 14.06
C ALA A 44 -7.19 -2.78 13.48
N ILE A 45 -7.24 -3.20 12.21
CA ILE A 45 -6.07 -3.76 11.49
C ILE A 45 -4.91 -2.76 11.47
N LEU A 46 -5.19 -1.50 11.13
CA LEU A 46 -4.16 -0.45 11.10
C LEU A 46 -3.58 -0.14 12.49
N ALA A 47 -4.38 -0.22 13.55
CA ALA A 47 -3.93 -0.07 14.92
C ALA A 47 -3.03 -1.23 15.35
N ASN A 48 -3.39 -2.46 14.98
CA ASN A 48 -2.60 -3.67 15.24
C ASN A 48 -1.25 -3.62 14.52
N TYR A 49 -1.19 -3.04 13.31
CA TYR A 49 0.08 -2.77 12.62
C TYR A 49 0.83 -1.53 13.10
N GLY A 50 0.32 -0.81 14.10
CA GLY A 50 0.92 0.42 14.64
C GLY A 50 0.91 1.60 13.67
N VAL A 51 0.01 1.62 12.69
CA VAL A 51 -0.20 2.76 11.77
C VAL A 51 -0.99 3.88 12.45
N ILE A 52 -1.96 3.53 13.29
CA ILE A 52 -2.71 4.45 14.16
C ILE A 52 -2.57 4.06 15.64
N PRO A 53 -2.82 4.97 16.59
CA PRO A 53 -2.80 4.64 18.01
C PRO A 53 -3.81 3.55 18.35
N ASN A 54 -3.38 2.55 19.10
CA ASN A 54 -4.25 1.49 19.59
C ASN A 54 -4.84 1.92 20.96
N PRO A 55 -6.17 2.03 21.11
CA PRO A 55 -6.80 2.48 22.35
C PRO A 55 -6.53 1.54 23.53
N ASN A 56 -6.27 0.26 23.26
CA ASN A 56 -5.96 -0.75 24.28
C ASN A 56 -4.48 -0.71 24.69
N THR A 57 -3.62 -0.08 23.89
CA THR A 57 -2.24 0.22 24.29
C THR A 57 -2.26 1.46 25.17
N SER A 58 -2.62 1.30 26.44
CA SER A 58 -2.43 2.34 27.44
C SER A 58 -0.93 2.65 27.50
N LEU A 59 -0.52 3.73 26.84
CA LEU A 59 0.74 4.40 27.10
C LEU A 59 0.63 5.03 28.49
N ALA A 60 0.52 4.19 29.53
CA ALA A 60 0.81 4.66 30.87
C ALA A 60 2.23 5.24 30.75
N PRO A 61 2.43 6.56 30.99
CA PRO A 61 3.77 7.12 30.99
C PRO A 61 4.58 6.20 31.91
N PRO A 62 5.80 5.77 31.49
CA PRO A 62 6.60 4.85 32.28
C PRO A 62 6.58 5.40 33.69
N SER A 63 5.91 4.67 34.60
CA SER A 63 5.63 5.16 35.94
C SER A 63 6.96 5.64 36.47
N GLU A 64 7.13 6.96 36.51
CA GLU A 64 8.37 7.60 36.92
C GLU A 64 8.61 7.00 38.28
N ALA A 65 9.63 6.14 38.37
CA ALA A 65 9.79 5.25 39.50
C ALA A 65 9.75 6.14 40.73
N ALA A 66 8.64 6.07 41.48
CA ALA A 66 8.48 6.91 42.64
C ALA A 66 9.75 6.68 43.46
N PRO A 67 10.50 7.73 43.83
CA PRO A 67 11.69 7.56 44.64
C PRO A 67 11.27 6.70 45.83
N SER A 68 11.92 5.55 46.00
CA SER A 68 11.58 4.58 47.02
C SER A 68 11.66 5.25 48.38
N GLU A 69 10.52 5.70 48.90
CA GLU A 69 10.42 6.19 50.27
C GLU A 69 10.53 4.99 51.21
N ASP A 70 11.52 5.07 52.10
CA ASP A 70 11.76 4.16 53.22
C ASP A 70 10.47 3.97 54.07
N PRO A 71 10.21 2.77 54.61
CA PRO A 71 8.97 2.47 55.30
C PRO A 71 8.97 3.12 56.69
N ALA A 72 8.29 4.26 56.82
CA ALA A 72 7.90 4.82 58.12
C ALA A 72 6.44 4.50 58.42
N THR A 73 6.28 3.59 59.38
CA THR A 73 5.09 3.27 60.18
C THR A 73 4.14 4.43 60.48
N GLY A 74 2.82 4.20 60.36
CA GLY A 74 1.84 4.88 61.20
C GLY A 74 0.40 4.84 60.66
N PRO A 75 -0.65 4.71 61.50
CA PRO A 75 -1.88 4.03 61.13
C PRO A 75 -3.10 4.96 60.92
N GLU A 76 -4.14 4.36 60.32
CA GLU A 76 -5.55 4.47 60.74
C GLU A 76 -6.20 5.86 60.78
N ASN A 77 -7.09 6.14 59.82
CA ASN A 77 -8.42 6.62 60.16
C ASN A 77 -9.44 6.42 59.03
N ALA A 78 -10.58 5.89 59.45
CA ALA A 78 -11.82 5.74 58.70
C ALA A 78 -12.55 7.08 58.53
N ALA A 79 -13.30 7.23 57.44
CA ALA A 79 -14.63 7.82 57.49
C ALA A 79 -15.38 7.60 56.17
N GLU A 80 -16.58 7.07 56.33
CA GLU A 80 -17.67 6.90 55.37
C GLU A 80 -18.08 8.22 54.69
N GLY A 81 -18.66 8.10 53.48
CA GLY A 81 -19.23 9.21 52.74
C GLY A 81 -20.07 8.74 51.56
N GLU A 82 -21.25 8.20 51.87
CA GLU A 82 -22.36 7.82 51.00
C GLU A 82 -22.90 9.02 50.20
N SER A 83 -23.18 8.86 48.89
CA SER A 83 -24.34 9.49 48.25
C SER A 83 -24.70 8.82 46.92
N ILE A 84 -26.01 8.66 46.77
CA ILE A 84 -26.82 7.90 45.79
C ILE A 84 -27.10 8.78 44.54
N PRO A 85 -27.40 8.20 43.36
CA PRO A 85 -27.39 8.88 42.08
C PRO A 85 -28.72 9.58 41.72
N ASP A 86 -28.62 10.60 40.85
CA ASP A 86 -29.76 11.27 40.22
C ASP A 86 -30.30 10.50 38.99
N PRO A 87 -31.59 10.65 38.64
CA PRO A 87 -32.28 9.85 37.63
C PRO A 87 -32.05 10.36 36.20
N ILE A 88 -31.86 9.43 35.27
CA ILE A 88 -31.85 9.68 33.81
C ILE A 88 -33.29 9.74 33.30
N GLU A 89 -33.67 10.90 32.75
CA GLU A 89 -34.90 11.06 31.95
C GLU A 89 -34.73 10.40 30.58
N THR A 90 -35.76 9.63 30.20
CA THR A 90 -35.91 8.98 28.90
C THR A 90 -36.86 9.81 28.04
N PRO A 91 -36.49 10.25 26.82
CA PRO A 91 -37.47 10.71 25.84
C PRO A 91 -37.95 9.55 24.96
N GLU A 92 -39.25 9.30 25.00
CA GLU A 92 -40.09 8.76 23.92
C GLU A 92 -39.76 9.53 22.61
N GLY A 93 -39.59 8.92 21.44
CA GLY A 93 -40.60 8.13 20.76
C GLY A 93 -41.32 9.00 19.72
N THR A 94 -40.73 9.18 18.53
CA THR A 94 -41.48 9.61 17.34
C THR A 94 -41.06 8.76 16.15
N ALA A 95 -41.93 7.80 15.80
CA ALA A 95 -41.93 7.13 14.52
C ALA A 95 -42.41 8.13 13.45
N ASP A 96 -41.62 8.31 12.40
CA ASP A 96 -42.06 9.02 11.20
C ASP A 96 -42.06 8.03 10.05
N ASP A 97 -43.26 7.54 9.74
CA ASP A 97 -43.59 6.73 8.58
C ASP A 97 -43.39 7.57 7.32
N THR A 98 -42.26 7.38 6.63
CA THR A 98 -42.07 7.92 5.28
C THR A 98 -42.43 6.85 4.24
N PRO A 99 -43.41 7.07 3.37
CA PRO A 99 -43.79 6.10 2.35
C PRO A 99 -42.68 5.95 1.29
N SER A 100 -42.32 4.69 1.02
CA SER A 100 -41.44 4.31 -0.06
C SER A 100 -41.99 4.80 -1.41
N THR A 101 -41.30 5.75 -2.02
CA THR A 101 -41.54 6.16 -3.40
C THR A 101 -40.95 5.10 -4.32
N GLU A 102 -41.81 4.48 -5.14
CA GLU A 102 -41.42 3.64 -6.27
C GLU A 102 -40.40 4.36 -7.17
N SER A 103 -39.17 3.85 -7.18
CA SER A 103 -38.13 4.27 -8.12
C SER A 103 -38.38 3.58 -9.46
N GLY A 104 -39.10 4.27 -10.34
CA GLY A 104 -39.19 3.95 -11.75
C GLY A 104 -37.82 4.03 -12.41
N GLY A 105 -37.47 3.00 -13.17
CA GLY A 105 -36.21 2.87 -13.90
C GLY A 105 -35.93 4.08 -14.81
N GLN A 106 -34.90 4.83 -14.46
CA GLN A 106 -34.20 5.72 -15.39
C GLN A 106 -32.75 5.28 -15.47
N ALA A 107 -32.38 4.78 -16.65
CA ALA A 107 -31.00 4.54 -17.05
C ALA A 107 -30.23 5.86 -16.97
N ALA A 108 -29.55 6.08 -15.84
CA ALA A 108 -28.65 7.19 -15.63
C ALA A 108 -27.45 7.01 -16.57
N ARG A 109 -27.38 7.85 -17.60
CA ARG A 109 -26.16 8.04 -18.38
C ARG A 109 -25.06 8.46 -17.42
N GLN A 110 -24.04 7.62 -17.27
CA GLN A 110 -22.83 7.99 -16.55
C GLN A 110 -22.22 9.26 -17.20
N PRO A 111 -21.79 10.26 -16.40
CA PRO A 111 -21.07 11.40 -16.93
C PRO A 111 -19.74 10.96 -17.55
N PRO A 112 -19.20 11.73 -18.52
CA PRO A 112 -17.99 11.36 -19.25
C PRO A 112 -16.80 11.14 -18.31
N ILE A 113 -16.12 10.01 -18.53
CA ILE A 113 -14.92 9.55 -17.85
C ILE A 113 -13.84 10.65 -17.88
N GLN A 114 -13.41 11.13 -16.71
CA GLN A 114 -12.22 11.96 -16.59
C GLN A 114 -10.96 11.08 -16.75
N PRO A 115 -10.05 11.38 -17.70
CA PRO A 115 -8.88 10.57 -17.92
C PRO A 115 -7.80 10.91 -16.88
N GLY A 116 -7.47 9.93 -16.04
CA GLY A 116 -6.21 9.88 -15.30
C GLY A 116 -6.28 10.44 -13.86
N GLY A 117 -6.14 9.53 -12.89
CA GLY A 117 -5.73 9.90 -11.54
C GLY A 117 -6.74 9.68 -10.43
N ARG A 118 -7.58 8.63 -10.48
CA ARG A 118 -8.20 8.16 -9.23
C ARG A 118 -7.10 7.58 -8.34
N ALA A 119 -6.71 8.38 -7.34
CA ALA A 119 -6.23 7.86 -6.06
C ALA A 119 -7.08 6.65 -5.69
N PHE A 120 -6.45 5.64 -5.09
CA PHE A 120 -7.08 4.43 -4.59
C PHE A 120 -8.31 4.84 -3.75
N GLN A 121 -9.50 4.87 -4.36
CA GLN A 121 -10.74 4.96 -3.61
C GLN A 121 -10.90 3.55 -3.06
N PRO A 122 -10.69 3.32 -1.75
CA PRO A 122 -11.15 2.06 -1.18
C PRO A 122 -12.62 1.98 -1.56
N ALA A 123 -13.01 0.90 -2.22
CA ALA A 123 -14.42 0.66 -2.49
C ALA A 123 -15.14 0.85 -1.16
N THR A 124 -16.11 1.76 -1.10
CA THR A 124 -17.13 1.83 -0.05
C THR A 124 -17.87 0.50 -0.13
N THR A 125 -17.24 -0.51 0.43
CA THR A 125 -17.71 -1.87 0.54
C THR A 125 -18.78 -1.74 1.60
N GLY A 126 -20.05 -1.89 1.23
CA GLY A 126 -21.13 -2.01 2.21
C GLY A 126 -20.70 -3.02 3.27
N GLU A 127 -21.03 -2.76 4.53
CA GLU A 127 -20.69 -3.59 5.70
C GLU A 127 -20.83 -5.08 5.37
N GLN A 128 -19.77 -5.70 4.85
CA GLN A 128 -19.62 -7.13 4.94
C GLN A 128 -19.29 -7.36 6.40
N THR A 129 -20.31 -7.76 7.14
CA THR A 129 -20.17 -8.27 8.50
C THR A 129 -19.18 -9.43 8.42
N PHE A 130 -17.91 -9.15 8.68
CA PHE A 130 -16.90 -10.18 8.88
C PHE A 130 -17.38 -11.01 10.06
N GLN A 131 -17.94 -12.18 9.80
CA GLN A 131 -18.00 -13.21 10.82
C GLN A 131 -16.55 -13.61 11.07
N PRO A 132 -16.00 -13.43 12.29
CA PRO A 132 -14.67 -13.90 12.57
C PRO A 132 -14.65 -15.40 12.28
N ALA A 133 -13.88 -15.81 11.27
CA ALA A 133 -13.63 -17.21 11.00
C ALA A 133 -13.25 -17.84 12.34
N ALA A 134 -13.99 -18.87 12.75
CA ALA A 134 -13.80 -19.53 14.04
C ALA A 134 -12.32 -19.90 14.15
N VAL A 135 -11.60 -19.15 14.99
CA VAL A 135 -10.19 -19.39 15.30
C VAL A 135 -10.09 -20.85 15.67
N HIS A 136 -9.25 -21.60 14.94
CA HIS A 136 -8.97 -22.99 15.24
C HIS A 136 -8.60 -23.08 16.73
N PHE A 137 -9.53 -23.58 17.54
CA PHE A 137 -9.28 -23.91 18.93
C PHE A 137 -8.30 -25.07 18.95
N VAL A 138 -7.01 -24.74 19.04
CA VAL A 138 -5.99 -25.69 19.45
C VAL A 138 -6.46 -26.25 20.80
N SER A 139 -6.79 -27.54 20.86
CA SER A 139 -7.22 -28.19 22.10
C SER A 139 -6.01 -28.33 23.02
N TRP A 140 -5.84 -27.38 23.93
CA TRP A 140 -4.76 -27.40 24.92
C TRP A 140 -5.08 -28.39 26.03
N GLN A 141 -4.19 -29.37 26.22
CA GLN A 141 -4.40 -30.48 27.15
C GLN A 141 -3.78 -30.27 28.54
N ASN A 142 -3.22 -29.09 28.84
CA ASN A 142 -2.63 -28.77 30.15
C ASN A 142 -3.12 -27.39 30.60
N GLY A 143 -3.75 -27.31 31.78
CA GLY A 143 -4.54 -26.18 32.28
C GLY A 143 -3.80 -24.88 32.63
N GLU A 144 -2.78 -24.50 31.86
CA GLU A 144 -2.28 -23.12 31.85
C GLU A 144 -3.13 -22.35 30.84
N GLN A 145 -4.01 -21.45 31.31
CA GLN A 145 -4.61 -20.46 30.43
C GLN A 145 -3.47 -19.62 29.88
N PRO A 146 -3.15 -19.67 28.57
CA PRO A 146 -2.23 -18.71 28.01
C PRO A 146 -2.82 -17.33 28.31
N THR A 147 -2.03 -16.46 28.93
CA THR A 147 -2.31 -15.03 28.98
C THR A 147 -2.55 -14.61 27.54
N GLN A 148 -3.82 -14.51 27.13
CA GLN A 148 -4.15 -14.01 25.81
C GLN A 148 -3.52 -12.63 25.73
N PRO A 149 -2.66 -12.34 24.73
CA PRO A 149 -2.13 -11.00 24.57
C PRO A 149 -3.32 -10.04 24.36
N GLN A 150 -3.69 -9.31 25.42
CA GLN A 150 -4.87 -8.44 25.48
C GLN A 150 -4.73 -7.15 24.64
N PHE A 151 -3.83 -7.13 23.65
CA PHE A 151 -3.42 -5.91 22.97
C PHE A 151 -3.98 -5.76 21.55
N LEU A 152 -4.74 -6.73 21.04
CA LEU A 152 -5.34 -6.60 19.71
C LEU A 152 -6.55 -5.66 19.77
N ALA A 153 -6.44 -4.57 19.01
CA ALA A 153 -7.56 -3.69 18.72
C ALA A 153 -8.60 -4.45 17.88
N THR A 154 -9.86 -4.21 18.18
CA THR A 154 -11.03 -4.81 17.53
C THR A 154 -11.85 -3.75 16.80
N ALA A 155 -12.77 -4.15 15.93
CA ALA A 155 -13.65 -3.21 15.23
C ALA A 155 -14.48 -2.33 16.19
N ALA A 156 -14.86 -2.87 17.36
CA ALA A 156 -15.65 -2.15 18.36
C ALA A 156 -14.87 -0.97 18.99
N ASP A 157 -13.54 -1.02 18.96
CA ASP A 157 -12.68 0.03 19.50
C ASP A 157 -12.60 1.27 18.59
N PHE A 158 -13.11 1.17 17.35
CA PHE A 158 -13.12 2.25 16.35
C PHE A 158 -14.53 2.53 15.81
N PRO A 159 -15.47 2.98 16.67
CA PRO A 159 -16.84 3.31 16.25
C PRO A 159 -16.90 4.60 15.43
N GLU A 160 -15.88 5.45 15.48
CA GLU A 160 -15.78 6.67 14.69
C GLU A 160 -14.77 6.51 13.55
N SER A 161 -14.96 7.27 12.46
CA SER A 161 -14.05 7.30 11.33
C SER A 161 -12.72 7.96 11.70
N VAL A 162 -11.61 7.30 11.41
CA VAL A 162 -10.25 7.80 11.61
C VAL A 162 -9.63 8.18 10.26
N SER A 163 -9.15 9.41 10.13
CA SER A 163 -8.44 9.87 8.92
C SER A 163 -7.00 9.37 8.90
N VAL A 164 -6.66 8.56 7.90
CA VAL A 164 -5.32 7.96 7.72
C VAL A 164 -4.69 8.40 6.40
N ARG A 165 -3.36 8.31 6.31
CA ARG A 165 -2.60 8.65 5.08
C ARG A 165 -2.75 7.57 4.01
N GLY A 166 -2.60 7.94 2.74
CA GLY A 166 -2.74 7.04 1.59
C GLY A 166 -1.91 5.75 1.65
N TYR A 167 -0.70 5.77 2.22
CA TYR A 167 0.11 4.55 2.37
C TYR A 167 -0.55 3.49 3.30
N ALA A 168 -1.47 3.88 4.19
CA ALA A 168 -2.23 2.94 5.01
C ALA A 168 -3.09 2.00 4.14
N GLY A 169 -3.53 2.45 2.95
CA GLY A 169 -4.24 1.60 2.00
C GLY A 169 -3.37 0.44 1.49
N LEU A 170 -2.05 0.62 1.38
CA LEU A 170 -1.13 -0.46 1.04
C LEU A 170 -0.97 -1.47 2.20
N VAL A 171 -1.03 -1.00 3.45
CA VAL A 171 -1.00 -1.87 4.63
C VAL A 171 -2.23 -2.77 4.65
N LEU A 172 -3.41 -2.20 4.40
CA LEU A 172 -4.67 -2.95 4.28
C LEU A 172 -4.63 -3.95 3.11
N LEU A 173 -4.06 -3.54 1.96
CA LEU A 173 -3.90 -4.43 0.82
C LEU A 173 -2.98 -5.61 1.13
N LEU A 174 -1.84 -5.37 1.79
CA LEU A 174 -0.92 -6.43 2.23
C LEU A 174 -1.58 -7.34 3.26
N HIS A 175 -2.31 -6.79 4.22
CA HIS A 175 -3.05 -7.58 5.20
C HIS A 175 -4.06 -8.51 4.52
N LYS A 176 -4.83 -8.03 3.54
CA LYS A 176 -5.77 -8.87 2.77
C LYS A 176 -5.04 -9.96 1.98
N ALA A 177 -3.84 -9.68 1.47
CA ALA A 177 -3.05 -10.67 0.76
C ALA A 177 -2.49 -11.78 1.68
N ILE A 178 -2.18 -11.44 2.94
CA ILE A 178 -1.71 -12.40 3.96
C ILE A 178 -2.91 -13.18 4.54
N ASN A 179 -4.01 -12.47 4.82
CA ASN A 179 -5.22 -12.96 5.48
C ASN A 179 -6.43 -12.82 4.54
N PRO A 180 -6.53 -13.68 3.51
CA PRO A 180 -7.56 -13.53 2.48
C PRO A 180 -8.98 -13.82 2.96
N GLY A 181 -9.15 -14.47 4.11
CA GLY A 181 -10.46 -14.87 4.64
C GLY A 181 -11.00 -16.16 4.03
N LEU A 182 -12.32 -16.27 4.00
CA LEU A 182 -13.04 -17.43 3.46
C LEU A 182 -13.69 -17.06 2.12
N SER A 183 -13.89 -18.07 1.28
CA SER A 183 -14.65 -17.99 0.04
C SER A 183 -16.14 -17.78 0.32
N ASP A 184 -16.78 -16.88 -0.44
CA ASP A 184 -18.21 -16.58 -0.29
C ASP A 184 -19.12 -17.78 -0.67
N GLU A 185 -18.64 -18.67 -1.55
CA GLU A 185 -19.47 -19.76 -2.10
C GLU A 185 -19.55 -20.97 -1.16
N ASP A 186 -18.43 -21.33 -0.52
CA ASP A 186 -18.29 -22.58 0.23
C ASP A 186 -17.67 -22.39 1.62
N SER A 187 -17.39 -21.15 2.03
CA SER A 187 -16.70 -20.83 3.30
C SER A 187 -15.34 -21.52 3.44
N SER A 188 -14.73 -21.98 2.34
CA SER A 188 -13.40 -22.58 2.37
C SER A 188 -12.34 -21.49 2.56
N PRO A 189 -11.21 -21.79 3.23
CA PRO A 189 -10.12 -20.82 3.38
C PRO A 189 -9.50 -20.51 2.02
N LEU A 190 -9.42 -19.21 1.70
CA LEU A 190 -8.76 -18.75 0.49
C LEU A 190 -7.23 -18.86 0.62
N MET A 191 -6.55 -19.08 -0.49
CA MET A 191 -5.09 -19.18 -0.51
C MET A 191 -4.44 -17.82 -0.22
N PRO A 192 -3.52 -17.72 0.77
CA PRO A 192 -2.72 -16.51 0.98
C PRO A 192 -1.87 -16.17 -0.25
N LEU A 193 -1.91 -14.90 -0.66
CA LEU A 193 -1.15 -14.37 -1.79
C LEU A 193 0.24 -13.86 -1.41
N TRP A 194 0.47 -13.68 -0.11
CA TRP A 194 1.73 -13.22 0.43
C TRP A 194 2.10 -14.06 1.65
N PRO A 195 3.37 -14.44 1.81
CA PRO A 195 3.78 -15.19 2.99
C PRO A 195 3.63 -14.31 4.24
N ASP A 196 3.15 -14.92 5.30
CA ASP A 196 3.35 -14.40 6.65
C ASP A 196 4.82 -14.63 7.03
N ILE A 197 5.58 -13.54 7.20
CA ILE A 197 7.04 -13.61 7.39
C ILE A 197 7.38 -13.95 8.85
N ASP A 198 6.48 -13.64 9.78
CA ASP A 198 6.72 -13.83 11.20
C ASP A 198 5.42 -14.18 11.95
N PRO A 199 4.90 -15.40 11.76
CA PRO A 199 3.64 -15.82 12.38
C PRO A 199 3.73 -15.96 13.91
N ASP A 200 4.96 -16.00 14.45
CA ASP A 200 5.22 -16.26 15.86
C ASP A 200 5.43 -14.99 16.69
N THR A 201 5.61 -13.82 16.05
CA THR A 201 5.67 -12.55 16.79
C THR A 201 4.29 -11.91 16.87
N ASP A 202 3.87 -11.59 18.09
CA ASP A 202 2.61 -10.89 18.39
C ASP A 202 2.52 -9.47 17.76
N TYR A 203 3.58 -9.01 17.07
CA TYR A 203 3.74 -7.64 16.57
C TYR A 203 4.38 -7.62 15.19
N ASP A 204 3.68 -8.19 14.22
CA ASP A 204 4.16 -8.12 12.85
C ASP A 204 3.94 -6.73 12.22
N HIS A 205 4.87 -5.80 12.48
CA HIS A 205 4.86 -4.48 11.86
C HIS A 205 5.39 -4.47 10.41
N TRP A 206 5.79 -5.61 9.82
CA TRP A 206 6.41 -5.59 8.49
C TRP A 206 5.50 -5.04 7.39
N PRO A 207 4.16 -5.26 7.36
CA PRO A 207 3.31 -4.70 6.31
C PRO A 207 3.34 -3.18 6.29
N ARG A 208 3.44 -2.54 7.46
CA ARG A 208 3.65 -1.09 7.59
C ARG A 208 4.96 -0.66 6.97
N TYR A 209 6.06 -1.36 7.27
CA TYR A 209 7.38 -1.02 6.73
C TYR A 209 7.47 -1.28 5.23
N ALA A 210 6.85 -2.35 4.71
CA ALA A 210 6.79 -2.64 3.29
C ALA A 210 5.98 -1.57 2.52
N ALA A 211 4.83 -1.15 3.06
CA ALA A 211 4.04 -0.05 2.51
C ALA A 211 4.83 1.27 2.46
N LEU A 212 5.54 1.60 3.54
CA LEU A 212 6.41 2.78 3.60
C LEU A 212 7.58 2.67 2.62
N ALA A 213 8.23 1.52 2.53
CA ALA A 213 9.32 1.27 1.60
C ALA A 213 8.86 1.42 0.14
N ALA A 214 7.69 0.90 -0.22
CA ALA A 214 7.10 1.09 -1.53
C ALA A 214 6.82 2.58 -1.82
N ALA A 215 6.17 3.29 -0.90
CA ALA A 215 5.86 4.71 -1.06
C ALA A 215 7.13 5.58 -1.20
N LEU A 216 8.14 5.34 -0.36
CA LEU A 216 9.43 6.03 -0.43
C LEU A 216 10.19 5.68 -1.71
N THR A 217 10.16 4.42 -2.14
CA THR A 217 10.82 3.98 -3.38
C THR A 217 10.23 4.69 -4.58
N GLU A 218 8.91 4.77 -4.71
CA GLU A 218 8.27 5.50 -5.81
C GLU A 218 8.70 6.96 -5.85
N LEU A 219 8.63 7.65 -4.70
CA LEU A 219 8.95 9.08 -4.61
C LEU A 219 10.44 9.34 -4.89
N LEU A 220 11.34 8.63 -4.20
CA LEU A 220 12.77 8.84 -4.32
C LEU A 220 13.28 8.39 -5.68
N ALA A 221 12.88 7.22 -6.19
CA ALA A 221 13.29 6.77 -7.51
C ALA A 221 12.73 7.69 -8.61
N GLY A 222 11.50 8.19 -8.46
CA GLY A 222 10.93 9.20 -9.36
C GLY A 222 11.75 10.49 -9.40
N LEU A 223 12.13 11.04 -8.23
CA LEU A 223 12.98 12.22 -8.14
C LEU A 223 14.39 11.99 -8.73
N LEU A 224 14.99 10.84 -8.44
CA LEU A 224 16.29 10.45 -8.99
C LEU A 224 16.22 10.31 -10.52
N LEU A 225 15.15 9.73 -11.06
CA LEU A 225 14.92 9.66 -12.51
C LEU A 225 14.74 11.03 -13.16
N ALA A 226 14.02 11.96 -12.51
CA ALA A 226 13.83 13.33 -13.02
C ALA A 226 15.18 14.03 -13.25
N VAL A 227 16.09 13.89 -12.29
CA VAL A 227 17.43 14.48 -12.33
C VAL A 227 18.39 13.67 -13.22
N GLY A 228 18.08 12.38 -13.46
CA GLY A 228 18.97 11.47 -14.18
C GLY A 228 20.15 10.99 -13.35
N LEU A 229 19.89 10.74 -12.07
CA LEU A 229 20.82 10.18 -11.09
C LEU A 229 20.41 8.73 -10.77
N LEU A 230 21.39 7.83 -10.71
CA LEU A 230 21.25 6.39 -10.51
C LEU A 230 20.16 5.78 -11.39
N THR A 231 20.04 6.21 -12.65
CA THR A 231 18.88 5.94 -13.51
C THR A 231 18.55 4.46 -13.62
N ARG A 232 19.57 3.60 -13.75
CA ARG A 232 19.37 2.15 -13.84
C ARG A 232 18.82 1.59 -12.54
N LEU A 233 19.42 1.95 -11.40
CA LEU A 233 18.96 1.47 -10.10
C LEU A 233 17.54 1.96 -9.81
N SER A 234 17.27 3.24 -10.02
CA SER A 234 15.94 3.83 -9.84
C SER A 234 14.89 3.18 -10.73
N ALA A 235 15.20 2.97 -12.01
CA ALA A 235 14.29 2.28 -12.94
C ALA A 235 14.03 0.83 -12.53
N LEU A 236 15.05 0.11 -12.05
CA LEU A 236 14.90 -1.26 -11.56
C LEU A 236 14.03 -1.31 -10.30
N SER A 237 14.23 -0.38 -9.35
CA SER A 237 13.40 -0.29 -8.14
C SER A 237 11.93 -0.01 -8.48
N LEU A 238 11.65 0.89 -9.42
CA LEU A 238 10.29 1.15 -9.89
C LEU A 238 9.66 -0.05 -10.60
N ALA A 239 10.44 -0.78 -11.40
CA ALA A 239 9.98 -2.04 -11.99
C ALA A 239 9.60 -3.07 -10.92
N GLY A 240 10.39 -3.16 -9.84
CA GLY A 240 10.07 -4.01 -8.68
C GLY A 240 8.77 -3.62 -8.00
N VAL A 241 8.55 -2.33 -7.72
CA VAL A 241 7.29 -1.86 -7.13
C VAL A 241 6.09 -2.14 -8.05
N MET A 242 6.22 -1.95 -9.36
CA MET A 242 5.16 -2.29 -10.31
C MET A 242 4.87 -3.78 -10.37
N LEU A 243 5.90 -4.62 -10.31
CA LEU A 243 5.72 -6.07 -10.30
C LEU A 243 4.94 -6.53 -9.06
N VAL A 244 5.29 -6.01 -7.88
CA VAL A 244 4.54 -6.28 -6.64
C VAL A 244 3.11 -5.76 -6.72
N ALA A 245 2.91 -4.57 -7.29
CA ALA A 245 1.57 -4.01 -7.48
C ALA A 245 0.72 -4.88 -8.42
N ILE A 246 1.28 -5.35 -9.54
CA ILE A 246 0.61 -6.27 -10.47
C ILE A 246 0.22 -7.57 -9.76
N TRP A 247 1.13 -8.13 -8.96
CA TRP A 247 0.87 -9.32 -8.15
C TRP A 247 -0.29 -9.11 -7.18
N LEU A 248 -0.23 -8.07 -6.35
CA LEU A 248 -1.22 -7.83 -5.29
C LEU A 248 -2.58 -7.35 -5.79
N THR A 249 -2.68 -6.85 -7.03
CA THR A 249 -3.92 -6.19 -7.49
C THR A 249 -4.56 -6.77 -8.74
N THR A 250 -3.86 -7.64 -9.47
CA THR A 250 -4.38 -8.29 -10.68
C THR A 250 -4.15 -9.80 -10.58
N ILE A 251 -2.88 -10.24 -10.69
CA ILE A 251 -2.55 -11.66 -10.85
C ILE A 251 -2.97 -12.48 -9.63
N GLY A 252 -2.61 -12.05 -8.43
CA GLY A 252 -2.93 -12.75 -7.19
C GLY A 252 -4.44 -12.91 -6.98
N PRO A 253 -5.22 -11.81 -6.98
CA PRO A 253 -6.67 -11.90 -6.85
C PRO A 253 -7.35 -12.86 -7.84
N ASP A 254 -6.93 -12.89 -9.11
CA ASP A 254 -7.51 -13.79 -10.12
C ASP A 254 -7.13 -15.26 -9.89
N ILE A 255 -5.88 -15.53 -9.45
CA ILE A 255 -5.46 -16.89 -9.05
C ILE A 255 -6.28 -17.35 -7.85
N GLN A 256 -6.45 -16.49 -6.85
CA GLN A 256 -7.18 -16.77 -5.62
C GLN A 256 -8.67 -17.02 -5.89
N ALA A 257 -9.25 -16.31 -6.85
CA ALA A 257 -10.64 -16.50 -7.29
C ALA A 257 -10.83 -17.71 -8.23
N GLY A 258 -9.75 -18.35 -8.68
CA GLY A 258 -9.81 -19.46 -9.64
C GLY A 258 -10.23 -19.02 -11.06
N THR A 259 -10.21 -17.72 -11.35
CA THR A 259 -10.60 -17.14 -12.66
C THR A 259 -9.40 -16.89 -13.57
N ALA A 260 -8.17 -17.20 -13.14
CA ALA A 260 -6.98 -16.97 -13.94
C ALA A 260 -6.87 -17.91 -15.17
N ILE A 261 -6.79 -17.34 -16.35
CA ILE A 261 -6.45 -18.01 -17.61
C ILE A 261 -4.93 -18.17 -17.71
N LEU A 262 -4.45 -19.33 -18.20
CA LEU A 262 -3.02 -19.66 -18.30
C LEU A 262 -2.25 -19.57 -16.96
N GLY A 263 -2.96 -19.59 -15.83
CA GLY A 263 -2.41 -19.56 -14.48
C GLY A 263 -1.99 -18.17 -13.96
N PHE A 264 -2.15 -17.09 -14.73
CA PHE A 264 -1.81 -15.73 -14.26
C PHE A 264 -2.57 -14.58 -14.95
N LEU A 265 -3.33 -14.84 -16.02
CA LEU A 265 -4.00 -13.81 -16.80
C LEU A 265 -5.46 -13.65 -16.32
N PRO A 266 -5.98 -12.44 -16.08
CA PRO A 266 -7.40 -12.24 -15.79
C PRO A 266 -8.30 -12.80 -16.89
N ASP A 267 -9.40 -13.45 -16.51
CA ASP A 267 -10.51 -13.75 -17.42
C ASP A 267 -11.39 -12.52 -17.62
N HIS A 268 -10.88 -11.58 -18.42
CA HIS A 268 -11.63 -10.42 -18.88
C HIS A 268 -12.01 -10.58 -20.35
N PRO A 269 -13.21 -10.11 -20.78
CA PRO A 269 -13.55 -10.07 -22.19
C PRO A 269 -12.50 -9.30 -22.99
N ALA A 270 -12.04 -9.85 -24.12
CA ALA A 270 -10.89 -9.34 -24.87
C ALA A 270 -11.00 -7.87 -25.33
N PHE A 271 -12.22 -7.33 -25.41
CA PHE A 271 -12.49 -5.96 -25.87
C PHE A 271 -13.13 -5.07 -24.79
N ASP A 272 -13.14 -5.51 -23.53
CA ASP A 272 -13.59 -4.69 -22.41
C ASP A 272 -12.47 -3.73 -21.96
N THR A 273 -12.50 -2.51 -22.49
CA THR A 273 -11.45 -1.51 -22.21
C THR A 273 -11.34 -1.16 -20.74
N ASP A 274 -12.43 -1.22 -19.98
CA ASP A 274 -12.45 -0.81 -18.59
C ASP A 274 -11.82 -1.88 -17.69
N ALA A 275 -12.13 -3.15 -17.95
CA ALA A 275 -11.50 -4.29 -17.27
C ALA A 275 -9.98 -4.34 -17.53
N TRP A 276 -9.55 -4.07 -18.77
CA TRP A 276 -8.13 -4.08 -19.14
C TRP A 276 -7.36 -2.81 -18.79
N ALA A 277 -8.01 -1.69 -18.46
CA ALA A 277 -7.35 -0.40 -18.27
C ALA A 277 -6.27 -0.44 -17.17
N LYS A 278 -6.62 -0.95 -15.98
CA LYS A 278 -5.70 -1.04 -14.84
C LYS A 278 -4.52 -1.99 -15.08
N PRO A 279 -4.71 -3.26 -15.49
CA PRO A 279 -3.57 -4.17 -15.72
C PRO A 279 -2.67 -3.72 -16.87
N LEU A 280 -3.23 -3.21 -17.97
CA LEU A 280 -2.42 -2.69 -19.08
C LEU A 280 -1.66 -1.43 -18.67
N TRP A 281 -2.25 -0.56 -17.85
CA TRP A 281 -1.55 0.60 -17.31
C TRP A 281 -0.34 0.17 -16.45
N GLN A 282 -0.53 -0.73 -15.50
CA GLN A 282 0.56 -1.23 -14.64
C GLN A 282 1.65 -1.93 -15.46
N LEU A 283 1.26 -2.79 -16.42
CA LEU A 283 2.18 -3.47 -17.33
C LEU A 283 2.98 -2.45 -18.17
N SER A 284 2.34 -1.38 -18.64
CA SER A 284 3.01 -0.34 -19.42
C SER A 284 4.07 0.40 -18.60
N LEU A 285 3.81 0.69 -17.32
CA LEU A 285 4.77 1.32 -16.41
C LEU A 285 5.93 0.38 -16.10
N PHE A 286 5.66 -0.90 -15.85
CA PHE A 286 6.68 -1.93 -15.67
C PHE A 286 7.59 -2.04 -16.91
N CYS A 287 7.00 -2.22 -18.09
CA CYS A 287 7.74 -2.32 -19.35
C CYS A 287 8.56 -1.05 -19.64
N SER A 288 8.01 0.12 -19.34
CA SER A 288 8.70 1.41 -19.48
C SER A 288 9.90 1.52 -18.56
N ALA A 289 9.76 1.11 -17.29
CA ALA A 289 10.85 1.08 -16.32
C ALA A 289 11.94 0.08 -16.75
N MET A 290 11.57 -1.12 -17.22
CA MET A 290 12.51 -2.11 -17.73
C MET A 290 13.24 -1.63 -19.00
N ALA A 291 12.53 -0.98 -19.93
CA ALA A 291 13.15 -0.39 -21.11
C ALA A 291 14.19 0.67 -20.71
N LEU A 292 13.86 1.53 -19.74
CA LEU A 292 14.80 2.52 -19.21
C LEU A 292 15.99 1.88 -18.50
N PHE A 293 15.78 0.79 -17.74
CA PHE A 293 16.85 0.04 -17.09
C PHE A 293 17.88 -0.47 -18.11
N PHE A 294 17.44 -1.05 -19.23
CA PHE A 294 18.33 -1.57 -20.26
C PHE A 294 18.99 -0.48 -21.10
N VAL A 295 18.22 0.52 -21.55
CA VAL A 295 18.72 1.66 -22.35
C VAL A 295 19.69 2.52 -21.52
N GLY A 296 19.44 2.67 -20.23
CA GLY A 296 20.23 3.46 -19.31
C GLY A 296 19.94 4.97 -19.39
N PRO A 297 20.83 5.79 -18.84
CA PRO A 297 20.51 7.17 -18.45
C PRO A 297 20.45 8.20 -19.61
N GLY A 298 20.75 7.79 -20.84
CA GLY A 298 20.86 8.71 -21.98
C GLY A 298 22.06 9.66 -21.88
N THR A 299 22.24 10.57 -22.85
CA THR A 299 23.40 11.50 -22.90
C THR A 299 23.29 12.70 -21.97
N LEU A 300 22.06 13.05 -21.56
CA LEU A 300 21.73 14.22 -20.73
C LEU A 300 21.39 13.80 -19.29
N SER A 301 22.27 13.02 -18.65
CA SER A 301 22.08 12.52 -17.30
C SER A 301 23.24 12.93 -16.41
N LEU A 302 22.92 13.21 -15.13
CA LEU A 302 23.96 13.43 -14.12
C LEU A 302 24.80 12.17 -13.88
N ASP A 303 24.25 10.97 -14.14
CA ASP A 303 25.01 9.73 -14.12
C ASP A 303 26.29 9.79 -14.95
N ARG A 304 26.25 10.41 -16.13
CA ARG A 304 27.44 10.55 -16.96
C ARG A 304 28.43 11.59 -16.45
N LEU A 305 27.93 12.61 -15.75
CA LEU A 305 28.77 13.63 -15.14
C LEU A 305 29.52 13.07 -13.93
N LEU A 306 28.84 12.25 -13.11
CA LEU A 306 29.38 11.71 -11.86
C LEU A 306 30.19 10.41 -12.05
N LEU A 307 29.72 9.48 -12.88
CA LEU A 307 30.37 8.16 -13.07
C LEU A 307 31.33 8.12 -14.26
N GLY A 308 31.52 9.25 -14.95
CA GLY A 308 32.31 9.34 -16.16
C GLY A 308 31.53 8.84 -17.39
N GLY A 309 31.47 9.67 -18.42
CA GLY A 309 30.95 9.24 -19.72
C GLY A 309 31.82 8.15 -20.35
N PRO A 310 31.32 7.44 -21.37
CA PRO A 310 32.14 6.48 -22.11
C PRO A 310 33.42 7.18 -22.59
N PRO A 311 34.59 6.54 -22.46
CA PRO A 311 35.87 7.15 -22.80
C PRO A 311 35.80 7.70 -24.22
N LYS A 312 36.27 8.93 -24.40
CA LYS A 312 36.34 9.53 -25.74
C LYS A 312 37.19 8.58 -26.60
N PRO A 313 36.66 8.10 -27.74
CA PRO A 313 37.43 7.20 -28.59
C PRO A 313 38.77 7.86 -28.92
N ALA A 314 39.86 7.11 -28.75
CA ALA A 314 41.19 7.60 -29.06
C ALA A 314 41.19 8.15 -30.50
N PRO A 315 41.87 9.27 -30.77
CA PRO A 315 41.98 9.79 -32.12
C PRO A 315 42.49 8.67 -33.03
N ALA A 316 41.82 8.48 -34.17
CA ALA A 316 42.24 7.47 -35.14
C ALA A 316 43.73 7.71 -35.44
N LYS A 317 44.56 6.67 -35.31
CA LYS A 317 45.98 6.77 -35.66
C LYS A 317 46.05 7.31 -37.10
N PRO A 318 46.85 8.36 -37.37
CA PRO A 318 46.97 8.90 -38.72
C PRO A 318 47.33 7.75 -39.68
N GLY A 319 46.54 7.60 -40.75
CA GLY A 319 46.76 6.54 -41.72
C GLY A 319 48.18 6.61 -42.31
N PRO A 320 48.73 5.48 -42.78
CA PRO A 320 50.03 5.46 -43.42
C PRO A 320 50.05 6.49 -44.55
N LYS A 321 51.05 7.39 -44.52
CA LYS A 321 51.22 8.40 -45.59
C LYS A 321 51.31 7.66 -46.93
N PRO A 322 50.59 8.09 -47.99
CA PRO A 322 50.69 7.46 -49.29
C PRO A 322 52.15 7.47 -49.73
N GLN A 323 52.74 6.29 -49.91
CA GLN A 323 54.08 6.15 -50.49
C GLN A 323 53.98 6.65 -51.92
N GLY A 324 54.62 7.79 -52.22
CA GLY A 324 54.67 8.34 -53.55
C GLY A 324 55.18 7.28 -54.53
N LYS A 325 54.37 6.96 -55.53
CA LYS A 325 54.84 6.18 -56.70
C LYS A 325 55.92 7.03 -57.36
N LYS A 326 57.17 6.57 -57.30
CA LYS A 326 58.27 7.06 -58.11
C LYS A 326 58.09 6.61 -59.54
#